data_AF-A0A924GYI2-F1
#
_entry.id   AF-A0A924GYI2-F1
#
_cell.length_a   1.000
_cell.length_b   1.000
_cell.length_c   1.000
_cell.angle_alpha   90.00
_cell.angle_beta   90.00
_cell.angle_gamma   90.00
#
_symmetry.space_group_name_H-M   'P 1'
#
loop_
_entity.id
_entity.type
_entity.pdbx_description
1 polymer ?
#
loop_
_entity_poly.entity_id
_entity_poly.type
_entity_poly.pdbx_seq_one_letter_code
_entity_poly.pdbx_strand_id
1 'polypeptide(L)'
;MTPEEPINPGDLPAQSPPELTPVSVSASDSAPTGEALATDDGQARLGVTAKTGARPLPDTLTAARDAAAFVAQLFAEVSAPEQAAAPVAALEVPPTPDAIAQGGNEADMREGVEAGGAVSSPLPGQHVLVLGLGTSGLAMARWCVRQGARVTVADTREAPPQLARLRLDLPQTDFRAGAFEAGLIEGQDIRAVFRSPGLSPETVAPVWQAAQAIGLSVGGELDLFARALRELQVNRGYAPKVLAITGTNGKTTTTALTGQLVAHSGKTVAVAGNIGPSLLDTLAGHIDAGTLPEVWVLELSSFQLDGVQGFEPTASTVLNLTQDHLDWHGSMQAYGLAKARIFGSKALLVLNRDDPAVMAMLLSIAGPPQGAKAPLGGRAAHAVTSVGEQKVPSVRVKLQKPQWREYVTFGLGMPQRPGDFGIETVNDMAWLVRAAEADETVKKKRHYASLPTKGAVHPLGRPDGVQYKDEEVVLHIQRLMPVEAMRLRGRHNATNALAALALAG
;
A
#
# COMPACT_ATOMS: atom_id res chain seq x y z
N MET A 1 6.41 -30.77 -50.34
CA MET A 1 5.13 -31.36 -50.79
C MET A 1 4.49 -32.00 -49.57
N THR A 2 3.16 -31.92 -49.42
CA THR A 2 2.33 -32.55 -48.36
C THR A 2 2.86 -32.46 -46.90
N PRO A 3 2.29 -31.59 -46.04
CA PRO A 3 2.68 -31.52 -44.63
C PRO A 3 2.12 -32.70 -43.81
N GLU A 4 2.79 -33.04 -42.72
CA GLU A 4 2.32 -34.00 -41.71
C GLU A 4 1.44 -33.30 -40.66
N GLU A 5 0.48 -34.04 -40.07
CA GLU A 5 -0.39 -33.53 -39.01
C GLU A 5 0.26 -33.62 -37.61
N PRO A 6 0.04 -32.66 -36.71
CA PRO A 6 0.59 -32.69 -35.35
C PRO A 6 -0.18 -33.66 -34.44
N ILE A 7 0.56 -34.49 -33.70
CA ILE A 7 0.00 -35.44 -32.72
C ILE A 7 -0.53 -34.69 -31.49
N ASN A 8 -1.72 -35.08 -31.02
CA ASN A 8 -2.43 -34.47 -29.90
C ASN A 8 -1.87 -34.97 -28.54
N PRO A 9 -1.46 -34.10 -27.60
CA PRO A 9 -0.85 -34.50 -26.32
C PRO A 9 -1.90 -34.98 -25.30
N GLY A 10 -2.54 -36.14 -25.56
CA GLY A 10 -3.53 -36.78 -24.68
C GLY A 10 -3.06 -38.08 -24.02
N ASP A 11 -2.22 -38.88 -24.69
CA ASP A 11 -1.91 -40.26 -24.28
C ASP A 11 -0.57 -40.40 -23.55
N LEU A 12 -0.56 -40.06 -22.24
CA LEU A 12 0.46 -40.52 -21.29
C LEU A 12 -0.21 -41.03 -20.00
N PRO A 13 -0.03 -42.31 -19.61
CA PRO A 13 -0.71 -42.89 -18.45
C PRO A 13 -0.11 -42.37 -17.12
N ALA A 14 -0.99 -42.04 -16.18
CA ALA A 14 -0.59 -41.56 -14.86
C ALA A 14 0.10 -42.65 -14.02
N GLN A 15 1.27 -42.34 -13.45
CA GLN A 15 1.94 -43.19 -12.47
C GLN A 15 1.54 -42.78 -11.05
N SER A 16 1.19 -43.75 -10.21
CA SER A 16 0.87 -43.51 -8.80
C SER A 16 2.14 -43.47 -7.94
N PRO A 17 2.21 -42.61 -6.90
CA PRO A 17 3.35 -42.58 -5.98
C PRO A 17 3.35 -43.83 -5.06
N PRO A 18 4.54 -44.30 -4.63
CA PRO A 18 4.65 -45.49 -3.76
C PRO A 18 4.34 -45.17 -2.29
N GLU A 19 3.73 -46.13 -1.58
CA GLU A 19 3.58 -46.10 -0.12
C GLU A 19 4.94 -46.24 0.59
N LEU A 20 5.07 -45.56 1.74
CA LEU A 20 6.20 -45.71 2.67
C LEU A 20 5.74 -46.41 3.94
N THR A 21 6.35 -47.56 4.25
CA THR A 21 6.09 -48.31 5.47
C THR A 21 6.94 -47.80 6.65
N PRO A 22 6.40 -47.77 7.88
CA PRO A 22 7.14 -47.32 9.05
C PRO A 22 8.10 -48.41 9.56
N VAL A 23 9.36 -48.03 9.82
CA VAL A 23 10.36 -48.90 10.48
C VAL A 23 10.47 -48.53 11.96
N SER A 24 10.21 -49.48 12.84
CA SER A 24 10.40 -49.37 14.29
C SER A 24 11.75 -49.95 14.71
N VAL A 25 12.47 -49.27 15.61
CA VAL A 25 13.65 -49.79 16.31
C VAL A 25 13.60 -49.34 17.77
N SER A 26 14.07 -50.19 18.68
CA SER A 26 13.86 -50.10 20.13
C SER A 26 14.90 -49.26 20.89
N ALA A 27 14.57 -48.88 22.13
CA ALA A 27 15.45 -48.15 23.04
C ALA A 27 16.60 -49.00 23.61
N SER A 28 17.62 -48.32 24.15
CA SER A 28 18.57 -48.89 25.11
C SER A 28 19.02 -47.84 26.14
N ASP A 29 19.26 -48.33 27.34
CA ASP A 29 19.41 -47.63 28.63
C ASP A 29 20.70 -46.78 28.78
N SER A 30 20.67 -45.75 29.64
CA SER A 30 21.67 -45.47 30.70
C SER A 30 21.51 -44.09 31.36
N ALA A 31 21.61 -44.05 32.69
CA ALA A 31 21.71 -42.84 33.52
C ALA A 31 23.15 -42.61 34.04
N PRO A 32 23.48 -41.40 34.55
CA PRO A 32 23.53 -41.19 36.01
C PRO A 32 22.81 -39.88 36.46
N THR A 33 21.99 -39.86 37.53
CA THR A 33 22.38 -39.48 38.92
C THR A 33 23.39 -38.32 39.00
N GLY A 34 23.05 -37.09 39.37
CA GLY A 34 22.46 -36.55 40.62
C GLY A 34 22.88 -35.06 40.70
N GLU A 35 22.51 -34.21 41.67
CA GLU A 35 21.76 -34.36 42.94
C GLU A 35 20.68 -33.25 43.03
N ALA A 36 19.92 -33.19 44.14
CA ALA A 36 18.89 -32.17 44.37
C ALA A 36 18.98 -31.57 45.78
N LEU A 37 18.72 -30.26 45.91
CA LEU A 37 18.36 -29.48 47.11
C LEU A 37 17.66 -28.20 46.59
N ALA A 38 16.35 -28.01 46.71
CA ALA A 38 15.54 -27.75 47.92
C ALA A 38 15.45 -26.25 48.29
N THR A 39 14.30 -25.66 47.93
CA THR A 39 13.42 -24.77 48.74
C THR A 39 14.03 -23.67 49.64
N ASP A 40 13.55 -22.43 49.47
CA ASP A 40 12.70 -21.81 50.51
C ASP A 40 11.75 -20.74 49.91
N ASP A 41 10.72 -20.35 50.66
CA ASP A 41 9.73 -19.30 50.37
C ASP A 41 10.12 -17.97 51.06
N GLY A 42 9.55 -16.83 50.64
CA GLY A 42 9.89 -15.56 51.31
C GLY A 42 9.19 -14.28 50.83
N GLN A 43 8.06 -13.91 51.46
CA GLN A 43 7.43 -12.60 51.29
C GLN A 43 7.89 -11.59 52.35
N ALA A 44 8.27 -10.37 51.94
CA ALA A 44 8.32 -9.19 52.82
C ALA A 44 8.17 -7.87 52.01
N ARG A 45 7.87 -6.75 52.69
CA ARG A 45 7.52 -5.45 52.06
C ARG A 45 8.37 -4.28 52.57
N LEU A 46 8.58 -3.30 51.68
CA LEU A 46 8.74 -1.85 51.91
C LEU A 46 9.94 -1.33 52.76
N GLY A 47 10.71 -0.43 52.15
CA GLY A 47 11.66 0.48 52.80
C GLY A 47 12.14 1.55 51.80
N VAL A 48 12.30 2.82 52.24
CA VAL A 48 12.58 3.98 51.37
C VAL A 48 13.67 4.87 51.98
N THR A 49 14.32 5.71 51.17
CA THR A 49 15.40 6.70 51.45
C THR A 49 16.84 6.15 51.40
N ALA A 50 17.85 6.87 50.86
CA ALA A 50 17.84 8.06 49.99
C ALA A 50 19.16 8.22 49.17
N LYS A 51 19.12 9.07 48.13
CA LYS A 51 20.21 9.75 47.36
C LYS A 51 21.67 9.39 47.75
N THR A 52 22.56 9.02 46.83
CA THR A 52 23.11 9.89 45.74
C THR A 52 23.83 9.08 44.67
N GLY A 53 23.95 9.61 43.44
CA GLY A 53 24.78 9.06 42.36
C GLY A 53 24.36 9.61 41.00
N ALA A 54 25.30 9.83 40.09
CA ALA A 54 24.99 10.36 38.75
C ALA A 54 24.25 9.31 37.90
N ARG A 55 23.30 9.75 37.07
CA ARG A 55 22.85 8.93 35.92
C ARG A 55 24.03 8.78 34.95
N PRO A 56 24.40 7.56 34.53
CA PRO A 56 25.18 7.38 33.32
C PRO A 56 24.39 7.95 32.13
N LEU A 57 25.11 8.47 31.14
CA LEU A 57 24.56 8.56 29.78
C LEU A 57 24.34 7.12 29.29
N PRO A 58 23.25 6.82 28.56
CA PRO A 58 23.05 5.48 28.01
C PRO A 58 24.12 5.19 26.96
N ASP A 59 24.89 4.13 27.14
CA ASP A 59 25.82 3.66 26.13
C ASP A 59 25.06 3.33 24.84
N THR A 60 25.40 3.99 23.74
CA THR A 60 24.68 3.84 22.46
C THR A 60 24.71 2.41 21.92
N LEU A 61 25.67 1.61 22.40
CA LEU A 61 25.79 0.17 22.13
C LEU A 61 24.67 -0.67 22.77
N THR A 62 24.14 -0.32 23.95
CA THR A 62 22.96 -1.03 24.49
C THR A 62 21.71 -0.69 23.68
N ALA A 63 21.42 0.59 23.44
CA ALA A 63 20.25 0.98 22.65
C ALA A 63 20.22 0.34 21.24
N ALA A 64 21.37 0.23 20.56
CA ALA A 64 21.47 -0.46 19.28
C ALA A 64 21.34 -1.99 19.39
N ARG A 65 21.84 -2.61 20.46
CA ARG A 65 21.68 -4.04 20.74
C ARG A 65 20.24 -4.40 21.10
N ASP A 66 19.59 -3.56 21.89
CA ASP A 66 18.20 -3.71 22.31
C ASP A 66 17.28 -3.54 21.10
N ALA A 67 17.53 -2.55 20.22
CA ALA A 67 16.84 -2.42 18.93
C ALA A 67 17.05 -3.64 18.02
N ALA A 68 18.29 -4.16 17.91
CA ALA A 68 18.56 -5.34 17.09
C ALA A 68 17.87 -6.62 17.63
N ALA A 69 17.84 -6.80 18.96
CA ALA A 69 17.14 -7.90 19.61
C ALA A 69 15.61 -7.77 19.47
N PHE A 70 15.07 -6.56 19.67
CA PHE A 70 13.68 -6.21 19.46
C PHE A 70 13.21 -6.56 18.04
N VAL A 71 13.91 -6.09 17.00
CA VAL A 71 13.51 -6.39 15.62
C VAL A 71 13.72 -7.88 15.29
N ALA A 72 14.73 -8.55 15.84
CA ALA A 72 14.91 -10.00 15.70
C ALA A 72 13.77 -10.82 16.34
N GLN A 73 13.16 -10.33 17.43
CA GLN A 73 11.96 -10.92 18.04
C GLN A 73 10.71 -10.64 17.17
N LEU A 74 10.59 -9.44 16.61
CA LEU A 74 9.52 -9.06 15.69
C LEU A 74 9.42 -10.04 14.49
N PHE A 75 10.58 -10.39 13.94
CA PHE A 75 10.72 -11.38 12.86
C PHE A 75 10.46 -12.85 13.27
N ALA A 76 10.22 -13.15 14.54
CA ALA A 76 9.96 -14.51 15.01
C ALA A 76 8.47 -14.89 14.99
N GLU A 77 7.57 -13.92 15.19
CA GLU A 77 6.13 -14.15 15.36
C GLU A 77 5.38 -14.24 14.00
N VAL A 78 6.00 -13.79 12.91
CA VAL A 78 5.40 -13.76 11.55
C VAL A 78 5.36 -15.15 10.88
N SER A 79 5.96 -16.19 11.48
CA SER A 79 6.24 -17.46 10.79
C SER A 79 5.25 -18.62 11.00
N ALA A 80 4.22 -18.49 11.85
CA ALA A 80 3.16 -19.51 12.02
C ALA A 80 1.92 -18.94 12.76
N PRO A 81 0.71 -19.53 12.63
CA PRO A 81 0.37 -20.73 11.87
C PRO A 81 -0.67 -20.53 10.73
N GLU A 82 -0.73 -21.56 9.90
CA GLU A 82 -1.71 -21.83 8.84
C GLU A 82 -3.12 -22.11 9.40
N GLN A 83 -4.19 -21.71 8.68
CA GLN A 83 -5.57 -21.88 9.16
C GLN A 83 -6.15 -23.26 8.86
N ALA A 84 -6.22 -24.13 9.88
CA ALA A 84 -7.13 -25.26 9.90
C ALA A 84 -8.53 -24.81 10.36
N ALA A 85 -9.58 -25.12 9.58
CA ALA A 85 -10.95 -24.71 9.88
C ALA A 85 -11.66 -25.71 10.84
N ALA A 86 -12.35 -25.18 11.85
CA ALA A 86 -13.22 -25.92 12.76
C ALA A 86 -14.50 -25.09 13.03
N PRO A 87 -15.67 -25.72 13.33
CA PRO A 87 -16.96 -25.06 13.24
C PRO A 87 -17.32 -24.19 14.47
N VAL A 88 -18.12 -23.15 14.22
CA VAL A 88 -18.65 -22.25 15.25
C VAL A 88 -19.98 -22.80 15.79
N ALA A 89 -20.12 -22.90 17.11
CA ALA A 89 -21.37 -23.28 17.76
C ALA A 89 -22.35 -22.10 17.82
N ALA A 90 -23.67 -22.38 17.75
CA ALA A 90 -24.71 -21.37 17.80
C ALA A 90 -24.93 -20.82 19.22
N LEU A 91 -25.35 -19.55 19.30
CA LEU A 91 -25.89 -18.90 20.49
C LEU A 91 -27.21 -18.21 20.13
N GLU A 92 -28.19 -18.29 21.03
CA GLU A 92 -29.57 -17.87 20.80
C GLU A 92 -29.77 -16.37 21.08
N VAL A 93 -30.81 -15.79 20.46
CA VAL A 93 -31.14 -14.36 20.53
C VAL A 93 -32.45 -14.15 21.32
N PRO A 94 -32.46 -13.37 22.41
CA PRO A 94 -33.69 -12.94 23.08
C PRO A 94 -34.38 -11.78 22.32
N PRO A 95 -35.72 -11.66 22.38
CA PRO A 95 -36.48 -10.76 21.52
C PRO A 95 -36.53 -9.29 21.97
N THR A 96 -36.83 -8.42 21.01
CA THR A 96 -37.06 -6.97 21.15
C THR A 96 -38.49 -6.60 21.59
N PRO A 97 -38.70 -5.46 22.26
CA PRO A 97 -39.98 -4.74 22.30
C PRO A 97 -40.04 -3.62 21.23
N ASP A 98 -41.26 -3.23 20.85
CA ASP A 98 -41.55 -2.35 19.70
C ASP A 98 -41.54 -0.82 19.98
N ALA A 99 -41.21 -0.09 18.90
CA ALA A 99 -41.78 1.18 18.42
C ALA A 99 -41.99 2.42 19.34
N ILE A 100 -41.68 3.59 18.77
CA ILE A 100 -42.62 4.73 18.60
C ILE A 100 -42.09 5.63 17.46
N ALA A 101 -42.98 6.29 16.72
CA ALA A 101 -42.64 7.11 15.54
C ALA A 101 -43.10 8.57 15.65
N GLN A 102 -42.23 9.50 15.21
CA GLN A 102 -42.43 10.91 14.82
C GLN A 102 -41.03 11.48 14.42
N GLY A 103 -40.84 12.40 13.48
CA GLY A 103 -41.77 13.03 12.52
C GLY A 103 -41.52 14.55 12.40
N GLY A 104 -41.02 15.05 11.26
CA GLY A 104 -41.00 16.50 10.97
C GLY A 104 -39.90 17.03 10.04
N ASN A 105 -40.34 17.69 8.97
CA ASN A 105 -39.72 18.76 8.16
C ASN A 105 -38.30 18.61 7.55
N GLU A 106 -38.30 18.61 6.21
CA GLU A 106 -37.24 19.18 5.38
C GLU A 106 -37.25 20.73 5.46
N ALA A 107 -36.09 21.37 5.19
CA ALA A 107 -36.01 22.79 4.84
C ALA A 107 -34.79 23.05 3.93
N ASP A 108 -35.01 23.68 2.76
CA ASP A 108 -33.99 23.94 1.74
C ASP A 108 -33.13 25.15 2.12
N MET A 109 -31.80 25.03 2.01
CA MET A 109 -30.87 26.15 1.91
C MET A 109 -29.72 25.81 0.97
N ARG A 110 -29.61 26.57 -0.12
CA ARG A 110 -28.51 26.54 -1.09
C ARG A 110 -27.74 27.85 -0.97
N GLU A 111 -26.42 27.77 -1.04
CA GLU A 111 -25.58 28.48 -2.02
C GLU A 111 -24.09 28.34 -1.67
N GLY A 112 -23.22 28.43 -2.68
CA GLY A 112 -21.87 28.98 -2.48
C GLY A 112 -20.65 28.11 -2.82
N VAL A 113 -20.00 28.50 -3.92
CA VAL A 113 -18.53 28.69 -4.05
C VAL A 113 -17.61 27.52 -4.46
N GLU A 114 -16.73 27.87 -5.42
CA GLU A 114 -15.47 27.28 -5.90
C GLU A 114 -15.41 25.93 -6.65
N ALA A 115 -14.82 26.00 -7.85
CA ALA A 115 -14.52 24.87 -8.72
C ALA A 115 -13.08 24.40 -8.51
N GLY A 116 -12.89 23.30 -7.79
CA GLY A 116 -11.55 22.87 -7.35
C GLY A 116 -11.42 21.40 -6.92
N GLY A 117 -12.24 20.49 -7.44
CA GLY A 117 -12.14 19.06 -7.13
C GLY A 117 -13.33 18.26 -7.66
N ALA A 118 -13.21 16.93 -7.69
CA ALA A 118 -14.34 16.06 -8.03
C ALA A 118 -15.45 16.21 -6.99
N VAL A 119 -16.66 16.55 -7.44
CA VAL A 119 -17.82 16.84 -6.57
C VAL A 119 -18.21 15.57 -5.82
N SER A 120 -18.06 15.61 -4.49
CA SER A 120 -18.30 14.44 -3.61
C SER A 120 -19.78 14.30 -3.28
N SER A 121 -20.57 13.84 -4.28
CA SER A 121 -21.99 13.56 -4.13
C SER A 121 -22.29 12.74 -2.85
N PRO A 122 -23.21 13.19 -1.97
CA PRO A 122 -23.51 12.49 -0.72
C PRO A 122 -24.24 11.17 -0.99
N LEU A 123 -23.71 10.04 -0.48
CA LEU A 123 -24.30 8.71 -0.69
C LEU A 123 -25.71 8.50 -0.08
N PRO A 124 -26.12 9.15 1.04
CA PRO A 124 -27.47 8.99 1.59
C PRO A 124 -28.58 9.22 0.56
N GLY A 125 -29.51 8.28 0.47
CA GLY A 125 -30.65 8.33 -0.46
C GLY A 125 -30.30 8.08 -1.93
N GLN A 126 -29.04 7.87 -2.30
CA GLN A 126 -28.64 7.57 -3.67
C GLN A 126 -28.79 6.09 -3.99
N HIS A 127 -29.05 5.77 -5.26
CA HIS A 127 -28.93 4.40 -5.77
C HIS A 127 -27.52 4.17 -6.34
N VAL A 128 -26.86 3.12 -5.87
CA VAL A 128 -25.48 2.75 -6.18
C VAL A 128 -25.43 1.39 -6.88
N LEU A 129 -24.63 1.27 -7.93
CA LEU A 129 -24.30 0.01 -8.58
C LEU A 129 -22.94 -0.48 -8.09
N VAL A 130 -22.86 -1.72 -7.60
CA VAL A 130 -21.59 -2.40 -7.32
C VAL A 130 -21.38 -3.48 -8.38
N LEU A 131 -20.28 -3.40 -9.12
CA LEU A 131 -19.88 -4.37 -10.13
C LEU A 131 -18.92 -5.40 -9.55
N GLY A 132 -19.31 -6.67 -9.61
CA GLY A 132 -18.59 -7.83 -9.09
C GLY A 132 -18.71 -7.94 -7.57
N LEU A 133 -19.18 -9.08 -7.08
CA LEU A 133 -19.31 -9.34 -5.64
C LEU A 133 -17.96 -9.78 -5.04
N GLY A 134 -17.79 -11.05 -4.63
CA GLY A 134 -16.60 -11.46 -3.87
C GLY A 134 -16.39 -10.64 -2.60
N THR A 135 -15.14 -10.54 -2.13
CA THR A 135 -14.80 -9.86 -0.87
C THR A 135 -14.98 -8.34 -0.97
N SER A 136 -14.28 -7.67 -1.90
CA SER A 136 -14.37 -6.21 -2.06
C SER A 136 -15.78 -5.75 -2.40
N GLY A 137 -16.51 -6.46 -3.26
CA GLY A 137 -17.89 -6.11 -3.63
C GLY A 137 -18.86 -6.20 -2.45
N LEU A 138 -18.70 -7.22 -1.58
CA LEU A 138 -19.50 -7.31 -0.36
C LEU A 138 -19.16 -6.18 0.62
N ALA A 139 -17.88 -5.88 0.79
CA ALA A 139 -17.41 -4.78 1.64
C ALA A 139 -17.94 -3.42 1.16
N MET A 140 -17.90 -3.17 -0.15
CA MET A 140 -18.49 -1.97 -0.77
C MET A 140 -20.01 -1.93 -0.65
N ALA A 141 -20.72 -3.05 -0.85
CA ALA A 141 -22.17 -3.10 -0.68
C ALA A 141 -22.59 -2.80 0.76
N ARG A 142 -21.92 -3.42 1.75
CA ARG A 142 -22.11 -3.13 3.19
C ARG A 142 -21.85 -1.66 3.49
N TRP A 143 -20.75 -1.11 2.97
CA TRP A 143 -20.39 0.29 3.19
C TRP A 143 -21.41 1.27 2.59
N CYS A 144 -21.84 1.06 1.35
CA CYS A 144 -22.83 1.92 0.71
C CYS A 144 -24.19 1.86 1.43
N VAL A 145 -24.66 0.67 1.84
CA VAL A 145 -25.85 0.52 2.70
C VAL A 145 -25.68 1.27 4.02
N ARG A 146 -24.52 1.13 4.69
CA ARG A 146 -24.19 1.84 5.94
C ARG A 146 -24.23 3.36 5.79
N GLN A 147 -23.88 3.87 4.60
CA GLN A 147 -23.99 5.29 4.24
C GLN A 147 -25.40 5.69 3.74
N GLY A 148 -26.41 4.85 3.94
CA GLY A 148 -27.81 5.16 3.60
C GLY A 148 -28.13 5.11 2.11
N ALA A 149 -27.30 4.47 1.28
CA ALA A 149 -27.58 4.26 -0.13
C ALA A 149 -28.43 3.01 -0.37
N ARG A 150 -29.29 3.05 -1.39
CA ARG A 150 -29.84 1.84 -2.01
C ARG A 150 -28.76 1.21 -2.88
N VAL A 151 -28.62 -0.11 -2.87
CA VAL A 151 -27.54 -0.80 -3.60
C VAL A 151 -28.08 -1.92 -4.49
N THR A 152 -27.77 -1.84 -5.79
CA THR A 152 -27.77 -3.00 -6.69
C THR A 152 -26.36 -3.57 -6.75
N VAL A 153 -26.20 -4.88 -6.61
CA VAL A 153 -24.96 -5.61 -6.92
C VAL A 153 -25.16 -6.39 -8.22
N ALA A 154 -24.30 -6.17 -9.21
CA ALA A 154 -24.28 -6.94 -10.45
C ALA A 154 -23.03 -7.83 -10.52
N ASP A 155 -23.17 -9.06 -11.01
CA ASP A 155 -22.04 -9.97 -11.26
C ASP A 155 -22.26 -10.77 -12.55
N THR A 156 -21.19 -11.09 -13.28
CA THR A 156 -21.28 -11.87 -14.53
C THR A 156 -21.62 -13.34 -14.31
N ARG A 157 -21.59 -13.80 -13.06
CA ARG A 157 -21.95 -15.17 -12.64
C ARG A 157 -23.32 -15.17 -11.97
N GLU A 158 -24.07 -16.26 -12.14
CA GLU A 158 -25.33 -16.48 -11.41
C GLU A 158 -25.11 -16.77 -9.92
N ALA A 159 -23.99 -17.43 -9.59
CA ALA A 159 -23.60 -17.81 -8.23
C ALA A 159 -22.15 -17.39 -7.92
N PRO A 160 -21.85 -16.08 -7.82
CA PRO A 160 -20.53 -15.60 -7.44
C PRO A 160 -20.22 -15.91 -5.96
N PRO A 161 -18.92 -15.96 -5.59
CA PRO A 161 -18.51 -15.99 -4.20
C PRO A 161 -19.16 -14.85 -3.39
N GLN A 162 -19.50 -15.16 -2.13
CA GLN A 162 -20.23 -14.30 -1.20
C GLN A 162 -21.73 -14.04 -1.50
N LEU A 163 -22.35 -14.57 -2.56
CA LEU A 163 -23.80 -14.31 -2.82
C LEU A 163 -24.72 -14.73 -1.66
N ALA A 164 -24.47 -15.86 -1.01
CA ALA A 164 -25.22 -16.28 0.17
C ALA A 164 -25.03 -15.33 1.36
N ARG A 165 -23.83 -14.75 1.51
CA ARG A 165 -23.52 -13.78 2.58
C ARG A 165 -24.14 -12.41 2.29
N LEU A 166 -24.16 -11.97 1.02
CA LEU A 166 -24.87 -10.75 0.59
C LEU A 166 -26.35 -10.83 0.95
N ARG A 167 -27.02 -11.94 0.60
CA ARG A 167 -28.46 -12.14 0.88
C ARG A 167 -28.78 -12.24 2.38
N LEU A 168 -27.82 -12.69 3.20
CA LEU A 168 -27.96 -12.78 4.66
C LEU A 168 -27.74 -11.44 5.35
N ASP A 169 -26.69 -10.70 4.97
CA ASP A 169 -26.30 -9.44 5.60
C ASP A 169 -27.12 -8.26 5.12
N LEU A 170 -27.47 -8.24 3.82
CA LEU A 170 -28.07 -7.12 3.12
C LEU A 170 -29.29 -7.55 2.27
N PRO A 171 -30.34 -8.16 2.87
CA PRO A 171 -31.52 -8.66 2.15
C PRO A 171 -32.28 -7.56 1.37
N GLN A 172 -32.05 -6.29 1.68
CA GLN A 172 -32.56 -5.10 1.00
C GLN A 172 -31.77 -4.70 -0.27
N THR A 173 -30.82 -5.52 -0.74
CA THR A 173 -30.00 -5.23 -1.93
C THR A 173 -30.41 -6.08 -3.13
N ASP A 174 -30.56 -5.42 -4.28
CA ASP A 174 -30.91 -6.07 -5.54
C ASP A 174 -29.68 -6.81 -6.09
N PHE A 175 -29.76 -8.13 -6.31
CA PHE A 175 -28.71 -8.87 -7.02
C PHE A 175 -29.10 -9.15 -8.47
N ARG A 176 -28.25 -8.75 -9.42
CA ARG A 176 -28.43 -8.97 -10.86
C ARG A 176 -27.28 -9.82 -11.43
N ALA A 177 -27.60 -11.03 -11.87
CA ALA A 177 -26.67 -11.85 -12.64
C ALA A 177 -26.74 -11.48 -14.13
N GLY A 178 -25.61 -11.43 -14.83
CA GLY A 178 -25.57 -11.27 -16.29
C GLY A 178 -24.41 -10.40 -16.80
N ALA A 179 -24.38 -10.19 -18.11
CA ALA A 179 -23.38 -9.34 -18.76
C ALA A 179 -23.46 -7.88 -18.25
N PHE A 180 -22.30 -7.23 -18.19
CA PHE A 180 -22.19 -5.83 -17.79
C PHE A 180 -22.49 -4.91 -18.98
N GLU A 181 -23.77 -4.71 -19.23
CA GLU A 181 -24.32 -3.88 -20.31
C GLU A 181 -24.80 -2.51 -19.80
N ALA A 182 -24.84 -1.50 -20.69
CA ALA A 182 -25.24 -0.13 -20.34
C ALA A 182 -26.66 -0.04 -19.72
N GLY A 183 -27.55 -1.00 -20.02
CA GLY A 183 -28.87 -1.15 -19.40
C GLY A 183 -28.88 -1.37 -17.87
N LEU A 184 -27.72 -1.61 -17.25
CA LEU A 184 -27.58 -1.55 -15.79
C LEU A 184 -27.63 -0.12 -15.22
N ILE A 185 -27.49 0.90 -16.08
CA ILE A 185 -27.56 2.34 -15.75
C ILE A 185 -28.67 3.04 -16.54
N GLU A 186 -28.83 2.73 -17.83
CA GLU A 186 -29.79 3.41 -18.70
C GLU A 186 -31.23 3.26 -18.19
N GLY A 187 -31.93 4.39 -18.06
CA GLY A 187 -33.27 4.46 -17.48
C GLY A 187 -33.36 4.17 -15.98
N GLN A 188 -32.25 3.89 -15.29
CA GLN A 188 -32.20 3.69 -13.84
C GLN A 188 -31.87 5.01 -13.10
N ASP A 189 -32.14 5.05 -11.80
CA ASP A 189 -31.84 6.15 -10.88
C ASP A 189 -30.41 6.15 -10.30
N ILE A 190 -29.50 5.35 -10.88
CA ILE A 190 -28.11 5.16 -10.42
C ILE A 190 -27.34 6.48 -10.41
N ARG A 191 -26.61 6.76 -9.32
CA ARG A 191 -25.78 7.96 -9.13
C ARG A 191 -24.29 7.69 -8.96
N ALA A 192 -23.93 6.47 -8.55
CA ALA A 192 -22.54 6.04 -8.46
C ALA A 192 -22.36 4.57 -8.87
N VAL A 193 -21.18 4.24 -9.40
CA VAL A 193 -20.78 2.89 -9.83
C VAL A 193 -19.42 2.54 -9.24
N PHE A 194 -19.35 1.47 -8.43
CA PHE A 194 -18.10 1.00 -7.85
C PHE A 194 -17.72 -0.39 -8.38
N ARG A 195 -16.48 -0.58 -8.83
CA ARG A 195 -16.00 -1.87 -9.35
C ARG A 195 -15.15 -2.64 -8.33
N SER A 196 -15.35 -3.94 -8.24
CA SER A 196 -14.42 -4.85 -7.59
C SER A 196 -13.11 -4.95 -8.40
N PRO A 197 -11.92 -4.88 -7.76
CA PRO A 197 -10.65 -4.73 -8.48
C PRO A 197 -10.34 -5.83 -9.50
N GLY A 198 -10.71 -7.08 -9.22
CA GLY A 198 -10.40 -8.24 -10.08
C GLY A 198 -11.16 -8.29 -11.41
N LEU A 199 -12.06 -7.35 -11.70
CA LEU A 199 -12.75 -7.26 -12.98
C LEU A 199 -11.85 -6.62 -14.04
N SER A 200 -11.74 -7.23 -15.23
CA SER A 200 -10.94 -6.65 -16.30
C SER A 200 -11.53 -5.33 -16.80
N PRO A 201 -10.71 -4.40 -17.32
CA PRO A 201 -11.20 -3.15 -17.90
C PRO A 201 -12.22 -3.39 -19.02
N GLU A 202 -12.01 -4.43 -19.83
CA GLU A 202 -12.91 -4.83 -20.92
C GLU A 202 -14.29 -5.29 -20.40
N THR A 203 -14.32 -6.12 -19.36
CA THR A 203 -15.58 -6.62 -18.78
C THR A 203 -16.42 -5.49 -18.16
N VAL A 204 -15.81 -4.45 -17.58
CA VAL A 204 -16.57 -3.30 -17.05
C VAL A 204 -16.84 -2.20 -18.08
N ALA A 205 -16.19 -2.23 -19.24
CA ALA A 205 -16.15 -1.11 -20.19
C ALA A 205 -17.54 -0.55 -20.58
N PRO A 206 -18.57 -1.36 -20.93
CA PRO A 206 -19.85 -0.80 -21.38
C PRO A 206 -20.56 0.00 -20.28
N VAL A 207 -20.59 -0.54 -19.06
CA VAL A 207 -21.17 0.13 -17.88
C VAL A 207 -20.34 1.33 -17.48
N TRP A 208 -19.01 1.19 -17.46
CA TRP A 208 -18.09 2.23 -16.98
C TRP A 208 -18.05 3.44 -17.91
N GLN A 209 -18.07 3.21 -19.23
CA GLN A 209 -18.13 4.28 -20.23
C GLN A 209 -19.50 4.98 -20.22
N ALA A 210 -20.61 4.24 -20.08
CA ALA A 210 -21.94 4.83 -19.92
C ALA A 210 -22.03 5.70 -18.65
N ALA A 211 -21.51 5.21 -17.51
CA ALA A 211 -21.43 5.95 -16.26
C ALA A 211 -20.65 7.27 -16.41
N GLN A 212 -19.47 7.22 -17.05
CA GLN A 212 -18.64 8.39 -17.29
C GLN A 212 -19.29 9.38 -18.27
N ALA A 213 -19.95 8.90 -19.32
CA ALA A 213 -20.60 9.73 -20.34
C ALA A 213 -21.75 10.59 -19.78
N ILE A 214 -22.48 10.10 -18.77
CA ILE A 214 -23.54 10.85 -18.09
C ILE A 214 -23.09 11.51 -16.77
N GLY A 215 -21.79 11.47 -16.46
CA GLY A 215 -21.19 12.16 -15.31
C GLY A 215 -21.44 11.53 -13.94
N LEU A 216 -21.65 10.22 -13.86
CA LEU A 216 -21.79 9.52 -12.57
C LEU A 216 -20.45 9.50 -11.81
N SER A 217 -20.55 9.36 -10.48
CA SER A 217 -19.38 9.04 -9.66
C SER A 217 -18.93 7.60 -9.94
N VAL A 218 -17.68 7.40 -10.32
CA VAL A 218 -17.09 6.07 -10.56
C VAL A 218 -15.84 5.85 -9.71
N GLY A 219 -15.62 4.63 -9.23
CA GLY A 219 -14.44 4.27 -8.42
C GLY A 219 -14.41 2.80 -8.00
N GLY A 220 -13.69 2.50 -6.92
CA GLY A 220 -13.69 1.21 -6.25
C GLY A 220 -13.54 1.33 -4.73
N GLU A 221 -13.14 0.22 -4.11
CA GLU A 221 -13.05 0.09 -2.64
C GLU A 221 -12.09 1.12 -2.00
N LEU A 222 -10.98 1.42 -2.70
CA LEU A 222 -9.97 2.36 -2.23
C LEU A 222 -10.44 3.82 -2.27
N ASP A 223 -11.24 4.19 -3.27
CA ASP A 223 -11.85 5.52 -3.36
C ASP A 223 -12.88 5.74 -2.24
N LEU A 224 -13.70 4.72 -1.94
CA LEU A 224 -14.63 4.72 -0.83
C LEU A 224 -13.91 4.82 0.53
N PHE A 225 -12.79 4.10 0.70
CA PHE A 225 -11.97 4.19 1.91
C PHE A 225 -11.31 5.57 2.06
N ALA A 226 -10.74 6.13 0.99
CA ALA A 226 -10.14 7.47 0.98
C ALA A 226 -11.17 8.57 1.27
N ARG A 227 -12.39 8.43 0.72
CA ARG A 227 -13.54 9.27 1.03
C ARG A 227 -13.92 9.17 2.51
N ALA A 228 -14.04 7.96 3.05
CA ALA A 228 -14.44 7.73 4.43
C ALA A 228 -13.46 8.33 5.46
N LEU A 229 -12.14 8.23 5.21
CA LEU A 229 -11.15 8.91 6.04
C LEU A 229 -11.31 10.45 6.00
N ARG A 230 -11.62 11.03 4.84
CA ARG A 230 -11.88 12.48 4.70
C ARG A 230 -13.17 12.90 5.42
N GLU A 231 -14.22 12.10 5.35
CA GLU A 231 -15.48 12.34 6.08
C GLU A 231 -15.27 12.23 7.60
N LEU A 232 -14.46 11.28 8.08
CA LEU A 232 -14.05 11.21 9.49
C LEU A 232 -13.15 12.39 9.91
N GLN A 233 -12.29 12.89 9.03
CA GLN A 233 -11.48 14.08 9.31
C GLN A 233 -12.35 15.33 9.50
N VAL A 234 -13.33 15.55 8.60
CA VAL A 234 -14.26 16.69 8.70
C VAL A 234 -15.18 16.55 9.92
N ASN A 235 -15.76 15.37 10.15
CA ASN A 235 -16.81 15.18 11.17
C ASN A 235 -16.27 14.89 12.58
N ARG A 236 -15.02 14.45 12.73
CA ARG A 236 -14.42 14.04 14.01
C ARG A 236 -12.99 14.54 14.25
N GLY A 237 -12.40 15.32 13.34
CA GLY A 237 -10.99 15.75 13.43
C GLY A 237 -9.96 14.63 13.24
N TYR A 238 -10.40 13.43 12.87
CA TYR A 238 -9.55 12.23 12.77
C TYR A 238 -8.65 12.28 11.53
N ALA A 239 -7.35 12.46 11.75
CA ALA A 239 -6.33 12.59 10.71
C ALA A 239 -5.19 11.56 10.93
N PRO A 240 -5.43 10.25 10.70
CA PRO A 240 -4.44 9.21 10.90
C PRO A 240 -3.31 9.31 9.87
N LYS A 241 -2.18 8.66 10.15
CA LYS A 241 -1.16 8.39 9.12
C LYS A 241 -1.60 7.22 8.24
N VAL A 242 -1.24 7.27 6.97
CA VAL A 242 -1.55 6.20 6.00
C VAL A 242 -0.25 5.83 5.30
N LEU A 243 0.17 4.57 5.47
CA LEU A 243 1.37 3.98 4.88
C LEU A 243 0.92 2.96 3.84
N ALA A 244 1.26 3.16 2.56
CA ALA A 244 0.70 2.36 1.46
C ALA A 244 1.78 1.59 0.69
N ILE A 245 1.56 0.29 0.48
CA ILE A 245 2.55 -0.64 -0.05
C ILE A 245 2.01 -1.35 -1.30
N THR A 246 2.72 -1.24 -2.42
CA THR A 246 2.52 -2.10 -3.59
C THR A 246 3.86 -2.57 -4.16
N GLY A 247 3.80 -3.34 -5.23
CA GLY A 247 4.90 -3.99 -5.94
C GLY A 247 4.38 -5.25 -6.63
N THR A 248 5.24 -5.96 -7.35
CA THR A 248 4.91 -7.33 -7.76
C THR A 248 5.05 -8.26 -6.54
N ASN A 249 6.26 -8.33 -5.98
CA ASN A 249 6.66 -9.21 -4.90
C ASN A 249 6.87 -8.48 -3.56
N GLY A 250 6.84 -9.21 -2.44
CA GLY A 250 7.20 -8.72 -1.09
C GLY A 250 6.11 -7.94 -0.34
N LYS A 251 5.04 -7.52 -1.02
CA LYS A 251 3.95 -6.68 -0.49
C LYS A 251 3.50 -7.04 0.94
N THR A 252 3.00 -8.27 1.13
CA THR A 252 2.39 -8.74 2.39
C THR A 252 3.41 -8.80 3.52
N THR A 253 4.63 -9.25 3.22
CA THR A 253 5.74 -9.26 4.18
C THR A 253 6.07 -7.85 4.65
N THR A 254 6.26 -6.90 3.74
CA THR A 254 6.50 -5.49 4.11
C THR A 254 5.31 -4.89 4.87
N THR A 255 4.08 -5.23 4.50
CA THR A 255 2.86 -4.73 5.17
C THR A 255 2.77 -5.21 6.61
N ALA A 256 2.94 -6.52 6.85
CA ALA A 256 2.96 -7.09 8.20
C ALA A 256 4.08 -6.47 9.06
N LEU A 257 5.29 -6.37 8.52
CA LEU A 257 6.45 -5.78 9.22
C LEU A 257 6.26 -4.29 9.51
N THR A 258 5.67 -3.52 8.60
CA THR A 258 5.40 -2.10 8.81
C THR A 258 4.35 -1.91 9.92
N GLY A 259 3.28 -2.71 9.90
CA GLY A 259 2.28 -2.71 10.99
C GLY A 259 2.91 -3.08 12.33
N GLN A 260 3.71 -4.14 12.37
CA GLN A 260 4.45 -4.57 13.55
C GLN A 260 5.43 -3.50 14.09
N LEU A 261 6.21 -2.84 13.24
CA LEU A 261 7.13 -1.76 13.62
C LEU A 261 6.36 -0.56 14.19
N VAL A 262 5.23 -0.19 13.58
CA VAL A 262 4.38 0.91 14.05
C VAL A 262 3.75 0.58 15.41
N ALA A 263 3.21 -0.63 15.60
CA ALA A 263 2.63 -1.05 16.88
C ALA A 263 3.63 -0.91 18.03
N HIS A 264 4.86 -1.39 17.83
CA HIS A 264 5.93 -1.33 18.82
C HIS A 264 6.56 0.07 18.98
N SER A 265 6.28 1.01 18.07
CA SER A 265 6.54 2.44 18.30
C SER A 265 5.58 3.09 19.31
N GLY A 266 4.66 2.32 19.88
CA GLY A 266 3.67 2.76 20.87
C GLY A 266 2.38 3.32 20.26
N LYS A 267 2.16 3.15 18.95
CA LYS A 267 1.02 3.69 18.21
C LYS A 267 -0.01 2.61 17.91
N THR A 268 -1.28 2.98 17.98
CA THR A 268 -2.40 2.17 17.47
C THR A 268 -2.33 2.07 15.95
N VAL A 269 -2.54 0.87 15.41
CA VAL A 269 -2.38 0.58 13.98
C VAL A 269 -3.41 -0.46 13.50
N ALA A 270 -3.88 -0.29 12.26
CA ALA A 270 -4.62 -1.32 11.52
C ALA A 270 -3.90 -1.68 10.22
N VAL A 271 -3.98 -2.97 9.86
CA VAL A 271 -3.52 -3.51 8.58
C VAL A 271 -4.73 -3.92 7.75
N ALA A 272 -4.80 -3.53 6.49
CA ALA A 272 -5.92 -3.87 5.60
C ALA A 272 -5.51 -3.87 4.11
N GLY A 273 -6.33 -4.48 3.26
CA GLY A 273 -6.28 -4.28 1.81
C GLY A 273 -6.31 -5.57 0.99
N ASN A 274 -5.31 -5.73 0.11
CA ASN A 274 -5.24 -6.77 -0.92
C ASN A 274 -5.20 -8.21 -0.35
N ILE A 275 -4.49 -8.42 0.75
CA ILE A 275 -4.64 -9.62 1.58
C ILE A 275 -5.39 -9.20 2.84
N GLY A 276 -6.43 -9.98 3.19
CA GLY A 276 -7.50 -9.54 4.08
C GLY A 276 -7.04 -9.25 5.52
N PRO A 277 -7.81 -8.44 6.28
CA PRO A 277 -9.18 -7.99 5.99
C PRO A 277 -9.30 -6.87 4.94
N SER A 278 -10.50 -6.69 4.40
CA SER A 278 -10.82 -5.68 3.37
C SER A 278 -10.66 -4.25 3.91
N LEU A 279 -10.50 -3.24 3.04
CA LEU A 279 -10.36 -1.84 3.47
C LEU A 279 -11.61 -1.37 4.21
N LEU A 280 -12.79 -1.67 3.68
CA LEU A 280 -14.05 -1.14 4.19
C LEU A 280 -14.63 -1.92 5.36
N ASP A 281 -14.47 -3.26 5.42
CA ASP A 281 -14.90 -4.02 6.61
C ASP A 281 -14.00 -3.67 7.81
N THR A 282 -12.69 -3.50 7.61
CA THR A 282 -11.76 -3.10 8.67
C THR A 282 -12.10 -1.69 9.18
N LEU A 283 -12.32 -0.74 8.27
CA LEU A 283 -12.71 0.62 8.66
C LEU A 283 -14.06 0.63 9.40
N ALA A 284 -15.06 -0.12 8.94
CA ALA A 284 -16.34 -0.26 9.62
C ALA A 284 -16.15 -0.82 11.05
N GLY A 285 -15.40 -1.91 11.20
CA GLY A 285 -15.13 -2.52 12.52
C GLY A 285 -14.45 -1.57 13.50
N HIS A 286 -13.45 -0.80 13.06
CA HIS A 286 -12.80 0.21 13.92
C HIS A 286 -13.71 1.42 14.23
N ILE A 287 -14.66 1.78 13.36
CA ILE A 287 -15.68 2.80 13.67
C ILE A 287 -16.67 2.28 14.71
N ASP A 288 -17.14 1.04 14.57
CA ASP A 288 -18.16 0.43 15.44
C ASP A 288 -17.62 0.10 16.84
N ALA A 289 -16.38 -0.40 16.92
CA ALA A 289 -15.69 -0.63 18.19
C ALA A 289 -15.16 0.66 18.85
N GLY A 290 -15.18 1.80 18.15
CA GLY A 290 -14.60 3.07 18.63
C GLY A 290 -13.07 3.08 18.68
N THR A 291 -12.39 2.14 18.01
CA THR A 291 -10.95 1.88 18.10
C THR A 291 -10.16 2.41 16.89
N LEU A 292 -10.59 3.52 16.29
CA LEU A 292 -9.94 4.15 15.14
C LEU A 292 -8.44 4.39 15.38
N PRO A 293 -7.52 3.78 14.61
CA PRO A 293 -6.08 3.80 14.88
C PRO A 293 -5.39 5.08 14.40
N GLU A 294 -4.26 5.41 15.03
CA GLU A 294 -3.38 6.50 14.61
C GLU A 294 -2.74 6.24 13.23
N VAL A 295 -2.58 4.98 12.83
CA VAL A 295 -1.91 4.58 11.59
C VAL A 295 -2.68 3.49 10.84
N TRP A 296 -2.78 3.64 9.52
CA TRP A 296 -3.19 2.58 8.59
C TRP A 296 -2.00 2.10 7.79
N VAL A 297 -1.83 0.78 7.68
CA VAL A 297 -0.84 0.16 6.80
C VAL A 297 -1.59 -0.66 5.75
N LEU A 298 -1.52 -0.21 4.49
CA LEU A 298 -2.38 -0.69 3.41
C LEU A 298 -1.58 -1.49 2.38
N GLU A 299 -1.94 -2.76 2.18
CA GLU A 299 -1.45 -3.53 1.03
C GLU A 299 -2.36 -3.27 -0.17
N LEU A 300 -1.79 -2.79 -1.29
CA LEU A 300 -2.57 -2.44 -2.49
C LEU A 300 -2.06 -3.18 -3.73
N SER A 301 -2.99 -3.78 -4.48
CA SER A 301 -2.73 -4.34 -5.81
C SER A 301 -2.62 -3.26 -6.88
N SER A 302 -2.07 -3.61 -8.05
CA SER A 302 -2.15 -2.74 -9.24
C SER A 302 -3.60 -2.52 -9.71
N PHE A 303 -4.51 -3.46 -9.40
CA PHE A 303 -5.93 -3.37 -9.73
C PHE A 303 -6.67 -2.35 -8.85
N GLN A 304 -6.45 -2.37 -7.52
CA GLN A 304 -7.03 -1.39 -6.58
C GLN A 304 -6.52 0.03 -6.85
N LEU A 305 -5.31 0.16 -7.40
CA LEU A 305 -4.71 1.43 -7.81
C LEU A 305 -5.11 1.84 -9.24
N ASP A 306 -5.80 1.00 -10.00
CA ASP A 306 -6.18 1.37 -11.37
C ASP A 306 -7.44 2.23 -11.40
N GLY A 307 -7.30 3.44 -11.95
CA GLY A 307 -8.36 4.44 -12.01
C GLY A 307 -8.64 5.20 -10.70
N VAL A 308 -7.97 4.88 -9.59
CA VAL A 308 -8.18 5.51 -8.27
C VAL A 308 -8.00 7.03 -8.32
N GLN A 309 -8.87 7.77 -7.61
CA GLN A 309 -8.85 9.23 -7.53
C GLN A 309 -8.87 9.73 -6.08
N GLY A 310 -8.03 10.73 -5.78
CA GLY A 310 -8.05 11.41 -4.48
C GLY A 310 -7.56 10.59 -3.28
N PHE A 311 -6.95 9.41 -3.52
CA PHE A 311 -6.14 8.71 -2.52
C PHE A 311 -4.80 9.46 -2.33
N GLU A 312 -4.48 9.77 -1.07
CA GLU A 312 -3.30 10.55 -0.70
C GLU A 312 -2.73 9.99 0.64
N PRO A 313 -1.76 9.07 0.58
CA PRO A 313 -1.14 8.54 1.78
C PRO A 313 -0.17 9.55 2.42
N THR A 314 0.28 9.25 3.64
CA THR A 314 1.40 9.97 4.28
C THR A 314 2.73 9.58 3.63
N ALA A 315 2.94 8.28 3.44
CA ALA A 315 4.12 7.73 2.77
C ALA A 315 3.71 6.47 2.00
N SER A 316 4.41 6.17 0.91
CA SER A 316 4.11 4.95 0.15
C SER A 316 5.31 4.41 -0.62
N THR A 317 5.23 3.13 -1.00
CA THR A 317 6.27 2.46 -1.78
C THR A 317 5.71 1.62 -2.93
N VAL A 318 6.50 1.55 -4.01
CA VAL A 318 6.45 0.47 -4.98
C VAL A 318 7.73 -0.35 -4.76
N LEU A 319 7.60 -1.57 -4.23
CA LEU A 319 8.74 -2.38 -3.81
C LEU A 319 9.62 -2.86 -4.98
N ASN A 320 8.98 -3.16 -6.11
CA ASN A 320 9.58 -3.71 -7.33
C ASN A 320 8.54 -3.78 -8.46
N LEU A 321 9.01 -3.80 -9.71
CA LEU A 321 8.25 -4.07 -10.92
C LEU A 321 8.88 -5.24 -11.70
N THR A 322 8.26 -6.41 -11.63
CA THR A 322 8.55 -7.55 -12.53
C THR A 322 7.32 -7.90 -13.37
N GLN A 323 7.50 -8.64 -14.46
CA GLN A 323 6.40 -8.99 -15.36
C GLN A 323 5.32 -9.81 -14.64
N ASP A 324 4.09 -9.28 -14.68
CA ASP A 324 2.93 -9.77 -13.94
C ASP A 324 1.66 -9.11 -14.52
N HIS A 325 0.52 -9.78 -14.45
CA HIS A 325 -0.82 -9.32 -14.84
C HIS A 325 -0.94 -8.54 -16.18
N LEU A 326 -0.16 -8.89 -17.20
CA LEU A 326 -0.20 -8.23 -18.52
C LEU A 326 -1.45 -8.56 -19.36
N ASP A 327 -2.10 -9.67 -19.05
CA ASP A 327 -3.44 -10.04 -19.52
C ASP A 327 -4.51 -8.99 -19.12
N TRP A 328 -4.34 -8.34 -17.96
CA TRP A 328 -5.26 -7.32 -17.45
C TRP A 328 -4.80 -5.90 -17.79
N HIS A 329 -3.50 -5.62 -17.69
CA HIS A 329 -2.93 -4.27 -17.88
C HIS A 329 -2.48 -3.98 -19.32
N GLY A 330 -2.39 -4.99 -20.20
CA GLY A 330 -1.96 -4.88 -21.59
C GLY A 330 -0.46 -4.55 -21.81
N SER A 331 0.21 -3.89 -20.87
CA SER A 331 1.65 -3.59 -20.96
C SER A 331 2.32 -3.34 -19.60
N MET A 332 3.63 -3.57 -19.53
CA MET A 332 4.44 -3.22 -18.34
C MET A 332 4.39 -1.73 -18.00
N GLN A 333 4.25 -0.85 -19.02
CA GLN A 333 4.12 0.58 -18.80
C GLN A 333 2.79 0.90 -18.09
N ALA A 334 1.67 0.29 -18.51
CA ALA A 334 0.39 0.45 -17.85
C ALA A 334 0.37 -0.13 -16.42
N TYR A 335 0.94 -1.32 -16.23
CA TYR A 335 1.10 -1.94 -14.89
C TYR A 335 1.93 -1.06 -13.93
N GLY A 336 3.04 -0.50 -14.43
CA GLY A 336 3.89 0.45 -13.68
C GLY A 336 3.19 1.77 -13.37
N LEU A 337 2.47 2.35 -14.34
CA LEU A 337 1.67 3.57 -14.15
C LEU A 337 0.50 3.36 -13.18
N ALA A 338 -0.14 2.19 -13.19
CA ALA A 338 -1.16 1.85 -12.22
C ALA A 338 -0.58 1.82 -10.80
N LYS A 339 0.55 1.14 -10.58
CA LYS A 339 1.23 1.14 -9.27
C LYS A 339 1.73 2.52 -8.86
N ALA A 340 2.21 3.36 -9.79
CA ALA A 340 2.66 4.72 -9.50
C ALA A 340 1.57 5.64 -8.93
N ARG A 341 0.27 5.33 -9.11
CA ARG A 341 -0.83 6.08 -8.47
C ARG A 341 -0.84 5.95 -6.95
N ILE A 342 -0.13 4.98 -6.37
CA ILE A 342 -0.03 4.82 -4.90
C ILE A 342 0.56 6.06 -4.21
N PHE A 343 1.39 6.84 -4.91
CA PHE A 343 2.04 8.01 -4.33
C PHE A 343 1.12 9.22 -4.17
N GLY A 344 -0.12 9.22 -4.66
CA GLY A 344 -0.98 10.41 -4.59
C GLY A 344 -0.30 11.66 -5.19
N SER A 345 -0.54 12.84 -4.62
CA SER A 345 0.09 14.11 -5.05
C SER A 345 1.16 14.65 -4.07
N LYS A 346 1.16 14.21 -2.80
CA LYS A 346 1.91 14.83 -1.69
C LYS A 346 2.70 13.86 -0.82
N ALA A 347 2.33 12.58 -0.76
CA ALA A 347 2.99 11.55 0.05
C ALA A 347 4.54 11.54 -0.05
N LEU A 348 5.22 11.11 1.02
CA LEU A 348 6.63 10.74 0.98
C LEU A 348 6.85 9.55 0.04
N LEU A 349 7.75 9.68 -0.93
CA LEU A 349 8.14 8.59 -1.82
C LEU A 349 9.18 7.70 -1.13
N VAL A 350 8.88 6.41 -0.97
CA VAL A 350 9.83 5.40 -0.46
C VAL A 350 10.20 4.47 -1.63
N LEU A 351 11.38 4.66 -2.22
CA LEU A 351 11.78 4.05 -3.50
C LEU A 351 12.90 3.01 -3.37
N ASN A 352 12.80 1.93 -4.15
CA ASN A 352 13.83 0.89 -4.23
C ASN A 352 14.95 1.30 -5.22
N ARG A 353 16.18 1.54 -4.72
CA ARG A 353 17.37 1.84 -5.55
C ARG A 353 17.77 0.67 -6.45
N ASP A 354 17.44 -0.57 -6.08
CA ASP A 354 17.80 -1.76 -6.84
C ASP A 354 16.87 -1.98 -8.06
N ASP A 355 15.78 -1.20 -8.19
CA ASP A 355 14.82 -1.26 -9.29
C ASP A 355 14.81 0.07 -10.07
N PRO A 356 15.41 0.13 -11.28
CA PRO A 356 15.44 1.34 -12.09
C PRO A 356 14.07 1.87 -12.52
N ALA A 357 13.06 1.00 -12.65
CA ALA A 357 11.71 1.40 -13.06
C ALA A 357 10.93 2.03 -11.90
N VAL A 358 11.17 1.57 -10.67
CA VAL A 358 10.72 2.26 -9.44
C VAL A 358 11.44 3.60 -9.27
N MET A 359 12.76 3.65 -9.42
CA MET A 359 13.52 4.92 -9.31
C MET A 359 13.09 5.96 -10.36
N ALA A 360 12.68 5.53 -11.56
CA ALA A 360 12.15 6.41 -12.59
C ALA A 360 10.83 7.12 -12.18
N MET A 361 10.07 6.57 -11.21
CA MET A 361 8.82 7.18 -10.76
C MET A 361 9.03 8.55 -10.09
N LEU A 362 10.21 8.80 -9.51
CA LEU A 362 10.59 10.11 -8.97
C LEU A 362 10.47 11.24 -10.03
N LEU A 363 10.68 10.90 -11.31
CA LEU A 363 10.60 11.85 -12.43
C LEU A 363 9.17 11.98 -12.98
N SER A 364 8.39 10.89 -13.03
CA SER A 364 7.04 10.91 -13.64
C SER A 364 5.97 11.54 -12.76
N ILE A 365 6.18 11.59 -11.45
CA ILE A 365 5.24 12.15 -10.47
C ILE A 365 5.49 13.66 -10.24
N ALA A 366 6.69 14.16 -10.60
CA ALA A 366 6.94 15.59 -10.74
C ALA A 366 6.25 16.10 -12.02
N GLY A 367 4.99 16.51 -11.90
CA GLY A 367 4.18 17.00 -13.02
C GLY A 367 4.84 18.16 -13.79
N PRO A 368 4.45 18.39 -15.06
CA PRO A 368 5.06 19.42 -15.89
C PRO A 368 4.95 20.81 -15.23
N PRO A 369 5.99 21.66 -15.33
CA PRO A 369 6.05 22.92 -14.61
C PRO A 369 4.85 23.82 -14.95
N GLN A 370 4.18 24.34 -13.91
CA GLN A 370 2.98 25.15 -14.04
C GLN A 370 3.30 26.47 -14.75
N GLY A 371 2.97 26.51 -16.04
CA GLY A 371 3.34 27.60 -16.95
C GLY A 371 3.64 27.13 -18.37
N ALA A 372 3.94 25.84 -18.58
CA ALA A 372 4.09 25.24 -19.90
C ALA A 372 2.72 25.09 -20.61
N LYS A 373 2.19 26.19 -21.17
CA LYS A 373 1.12 26.11 -22.17
C LYS A 373 1.63 25.31 -23.37
N ALA A 374 0.99 24.18 -23.67
CA ALA A 374 1.26 23.45 -24.91
C ALA A 374 0.99 24.36 -26.12
N PRO A 375 1.85 24.38 -27.15
CA PRO A 375 1.58 25.12 -28.38
C PRO A 375 0.31 24.57 -29.07
N LEU A 376 -0.68 25.43 -29.31
CA LEU A 376 -1.88 25.04 -30.04
C LEU A 376 -1.60 24.93 -31.54
N GLY A 377 -1.86 23.76 -32.11
CA GLY A 377 -2.16 23.59 -33.54
C GLY A 377 -0.96 23.33 -34.45
N GLY A 378 -1.15 22.42 -35.42
CA GLY A 378 -0.12 22.03 -36.38
C GLY A 378 -0.52 20.87 -37.29
N ARG A 379 -1.72 20.89 -37.90
CA ARG A 379 -2.03 19.97 -39.01
C ARG A 379 -1.25 20.41 -40.25
N ALA A 380 -0.68 19.44 -40.98
CA ALA A 380 0.20 19.71 -42.12
C ALA A 380 -0.54 20.28 -43.34
N ALA A 381 0.07 21.27 -43.99
CA ALA A 381 -0.22 21.66 -45.38
C ALA A 381 1.01 22.33 -46.03
N HIS A 382 1.20 21.98 -47.31
CA HIS A 382 2.14 22.41 -48.36
C HIS A 382 3.00 23.69 -48.22
N ALA A 383 4.16 23.64 -48.89
CA ALA A 383 5.13 24.72 -48.98
C ALA A 383 4.82 25.77 -50.06
N VAL A 384 5.20 27.03 -49.80
CA VAL A 384 5.45 28.09 -50.79
C VAL A 384 6.69 28.85 -50.34
N THR A 385 7.57 29.22 -51.29
CA THR A 385 8.79 29.99 -51.04
C THR A 385 8.53 31.51 -51.06
N SER A 386 9.00 32.26 -50.05
CA SER A 386 9.42 33.67 -50.23
C SER A 386 10.34 34.16 -49.11
N VAL A 387 11.12 35.19 -49.41
CA VAL A 387 12.18 35.79 -48.59
C VAL A 387 11.61 36.66 -47.45
N GLY A 388 12.21 36.64 -46.26
CA GLY A 388 11.99 37.67 -45.23
C GLY A 388 12.46 37.29 -43.82
N GLU A 389 13.62 37.80 -43.38
CA GLU A 389 14.12 37.59 -42.01
C GLU A 389 13.38 38.46 -40.96
N GLN A 390 12.15 38.07 -40.60
CA GLN A 390 11.50 38.64 -39.42
C GLN A 390 12.04 38.01 -38.13
N LYS A 391 12.85 38.78 -37.41
CA LYS A 391 13.54 38.38 -36.17
C LYS A 391 12.58 38.32 -34.98
N VAL A 392 11.82 37.22 -34.87
CA VAL A 392 10.90 36.96 -33.76
C VAL A 392 11.64 37.07 -32.41
N PRO A 393 11.16 37.87 -31.44
CA PRO A 393 11.81 37.99 -30.14
C PRO A 393 11.68 36.67 -29.36
N SER A 394 12.82 36.06 -29.04
CA SER A 394 12.85 34.81 -28.29
C SER A 394 12.47 35.04 -26.82
N VAL A 395 11.20 34.79 -26.50
CA VAL A 395 10.68 34.82 -25.13
C VAL A 395 11.44 33.78 -24.30
N ARG A 396 12.38 34.23 -23.47
CA ARG A 396 13.07 33.41 -22.47
C ARG A 396 12.10 33.01 -21.36
N VAL A 397 11.28 32.00 -21.63
CA VAL A 397 10.53 31.29 -20.59
C VAL A 397 11.55 30.74 -19.60
N LYS A 398 11.61 31.33 -18.40
CA LYS A 398 12.36 30.73 -17.29
C LYS A 398 11.67 29.40 -16.97
N LEU A 399 12.33 28.28 -17.27
CA LEU A 399 11.85 26.99 -16.76
C LEU A 399 11.74 27.11 -15.23
N GLN A 400 10.54 26.88 -14.71
CA GLN A 400 10.31 26.73 -13.29
C GLN A 400 11.18 25.55 -12.83
N LYS A 401 12.03 25.74 -11.82
CA LYS A 401 12.90 24.66 -11.34
C LYS A 401 12.02 23.48 -10.91
N PRO A 402 12.32 22.23 -11.33
CA PRO A 402 11.49 21.09 -10.96
C PRO A 402 11.39 20.98 -9.45
N GLN A 403 10.16 20.96 -8.94
CA GLN A 403 9.89 20.73 -7.54
C GLN A 403 9.92 19.22 -7.30
N TRP A 404 11.07 18.74 -6.85
CA TRP A 404 11.23 17.37 -6.38
C TRP A 404 10.32 17.14 -5.17
N ARG A 405 9.50 16.11 -5.22
CA ARG A 405 8.77 15.62 -4.04
C ARG A 405 9.77 15.07 -3.03
N GLU A 406 9.38 15.08 -1.76
CA GLU A 406 10.20 14.47 -0.71
C GLU A 406 10.31 12.96 -0.93
N TYR A 407 11.52 12.42 -0.82
CA TYR A 407 11.78 11.01 -1.04
C TYR A 407 12.96 10.48 -0.23
N VAL A 408 12.78 9.27 0.29
CA VAL A 408 13.82 8.41 0.87
C VAL A 408 13.94 7.14 0.02
N THR A 409 15.10 6.50 0.06
CA THR A 409 15.34 5.29 -0.73
C THR A 409 15.89 4.14 0.09
N PHE A 410 15.58 2.91 -0.31
CA PHE A 410 16.11 1.66 0.25
C PHE A 410 16.78 0.82 -0.84
N GLY A 411 17.58 -0.17 -0.47
CA GLY A 411 18.23 -1.09 -1.42
C GLY A 411 19.31 -1.93 -0.78
N LEU A 412 19.83 -2.91 -1.51
CA LEU A 412 20.84 -3.87 -1.05
C LEU A 412 22.27 -3.30 -1.03
N GLY A 413 22.48 -2.11 -1.60
CA GLY A 413 23.72 -1.33 -1.46
C GLY A 413 23.66 -0.31 -0.32
N MET A 414 24.81 0.32 -0.02
CA MET A 414 24.91 1.42 0.96
C MET A 414 23.88 2.54 0.68
N PRO A 415 23.36 3.21 1.72
CA PRO A 415 22.54 4.41 1.57
C PRO A 415 23.36 5.56 0.94
N GLN A 416 22.70 6.42 0.16
CA GLN A 416 23.38 7.42 -0.69
C GLN A 416 23.12 8.87 -0.26
N ARG A 417 22.09 9.10 0.56
CA ARG A 417 21.64 10.41 1.06
C ARG A 417 21.20 10.28 2.52
N PRO A 418 21.15 11.37 3.29
CA PRO A 418 20.48 11.36 4.59
C PRO A 418 19.02 10.89 4.47
N GLY A 419 18.56 10.06 5.40
CA GLY A 419 17.24 9.43 5.37
C GLY A 419 17.17 8.15 4.51
N ASP A 420 18.17 7.85 3.68
CA ASP A 420 18.22 6.56 2.97
C ASP A 420 18.53 5.39 3.91
N PHE A 421 17.97 4.24 3.57
CA PHE A 421 18.22 2.94 4.20
C PHE A 421 19.04 2.05 3.25
N GLY A 422 19.85 1.14 3.77
CA GLY A 422 20.69 0.25 2.95
C GLY A 422 21.33 -0.90 3.72
N ILE A 423 22.34 -1.54 3.12
CA ILE A 423 23.14 -2.58 3.78
C ILE A 423 24.63 -2.18 3.83
N GLU A 424 25.25 -2.35 5.01
CA GLU A 424 26.70 -2.29 5.21
C GLU A 424 27.23 -3.70 5.55
N THR A 425 28.22 -4.21 4.80
CA THR A 425 28.92 -5.46 5.18
C THR A 425 30.15 -5.14 6.00
N VAL A 426 30.27 -5.75 7.18
CA VAL A 426 31.39 -5.54 8.13
C VAL A 426 31.82 -6.90 8.68
N ASN A 427 33.07 -7.30 8.42
CA ASN A 427 33.61 -8.60 8.83
C ASN A 427 32.68 -9.76 8.43
N ASP A 428 32.29 -9.78 7.15
CA ASP A 428 31.37 -10.73 6.50
C ASP A 428 29.92 -10.79 7.04
N MET A 429 29.59 -10.02 8.08
CA MET A 429 28.23 -9.83 8.59
C MET A 429 27.55 -8.66 7.87
N ALA A 430 26.33 -8.86 7.35
CA ALA A 430 25.56 -7.79 6.72
C ALA A 430 24.69 -7.06 7.75
N TRP A 431 24.66 -5.73 7.74
CA TRP A 431 23.87 -4.90 8.65
C TRP A 431 22.85 -4.07 7.88
N LEU A 432 21.60 -4.04 8.36
CA LEU A 432 20.64 -3.01 7.95
C LEU A 432 21.10 -1.67 8.53
N VAL A 433 21.19 -0.64 7.70
CA VAL A 433 21.67 0.69 8.10
C VAL A 433 20.76 1.82 7.63
N ARG A 434 20.79 2.95 8.35
CA ARG A 434 20.21 4.25 7.95
C ARG A 434 21.34 5.27 7.85
N ALA A 435 21.32 6.12 6.81
CA ALA A 435 22.17 7.30 6.77
C ALA A 435 21.51 8.49 7.47
N ALA A 436 22.29 9.18 8.29
CA ALA A 436 21.97 10.50 8.84
C ALA A 436 22.96 11.54 8.30
N GLU A 437 22.62 12.82 8.40
CA GLU A 437 23.60 13.90 8.29
C GLU A 437 24.64 13.74 9.41
N ALA A 438 25.93 13.86 9.09
CA ALA A 438 26.95 13.83 10.14
C ALA A 438 26.94 15.16 10.92
N ASP A 439 26.82 15.06 12.24
CA ASP A 439 27.16 16.14 13.16
C ASP A 439 28.61 16.60 12.89
N GLU A 440 28.82 17.92 12.74
CA GLU A 440 30.11 18.51 12.34
C GLU A 440 31.28 18.10 13.26
N THR A 441 30.97 17.66 14.48
CA THR A 441 31.96 17.20 15.47
C THR A 441 32.50 15.78 15.21
N VAL A 442 31.78 14.91 14.48
CA VAL A 442 32.06 13.46 14.42
C VAL A 442 32.92 13.07 13.21
N LYS A 443 34.20 13.46 13.24
CA LYS A 443 35.18 13.09 12.19
C LYS A 443 35.65 11.63 12.28
N LYS A 444 34.95 10.67 11.66
CA LYS A 444 35.55 9.38 11.21
C LYS A 444 34.72 8.61 10.17
N LYS A 445 35.45 8.02 9.21
CA LYS A 445 35.00 7.30 7.99
C LYS A 445 34.17 8.17 7.02
N ARG A 446 34.56 8.17 5.75
CA ARG A 446 33.89 8.93 4.67
C ARG A 446 33.12 7.97 3.77
N HIS A 447 31.82 8.21 3.61
CA HIS A 447 31.02 7.69 2.51
C HIS A 447 30.46 8.88 1.75
N TYR A 448 30.65 8.89 0.43
CA TYR A 448 30.43 10.05 -0.42
C TYR A 448 29.00 10.07 -0.98
N ALA A 449 28.21 11.06 -0.58
CA ALA A 449 26.87 11.31 -1.10
C ALA A 449 26.91 12.24 -2.33
N SER A 450 26.45 11.79 -3.50
CA SER A 450 26.27 12.65 -4.68
C SER A 450 24.87 13.26 -4.71
N LEU A 451 24.69 14.38 -4.00
CA LEU A 451 23.42 15.12 -3.91
C LEU A 451 23.21 16.07 -5.10
N PRO A 452 22.05 16.02 -5.80
CA PRO A 452 21.73 16.97 -6.86
C PRO A 452 21.28 18.32 -6.30
N THR A 453 22.11 19.36 -6.41
CA THR A 453 21.73 20.74 -6.08
C THR A 453 20.74 21.33 -7.11
N LYS A 454 20.19 22.53 -6.81
CA LYS A 454 19.07 23.18 -7.55
C LYS A 454 19.38 23.54 -9.02
N GLY A 455 19.52 22.54 -9.89
CA GLY A 455 19.75 22.67 -11.34
C GLY A 455 19.18 21.52 -12.19
N ALA A 456 19.23 20.28 -11.69
CA ALA A 456 18.82 19.02 -12.35
C ALA A 456 19.70 18.58 -13.56
N VAL A 457 19.79 17.30 -13.95
CA VAL A 457 19.20 16.06 -13.37
C VAL A 457 20.34 15.19 -12.75
N HIS A 458 20.61 13.88 -12.91
CA HIS A 458 19.95 12.70 -13.50
C HIS A 458 20.49 11.37 -12.90
N PRO A 459 19.68 10.33 -12.65
CA PRO A 459 20.18 8.98 -12.32
C PRO A 459 20.60 8.11 -13.52
N LEU A 460 20.32 8.51 -14.77
CA LEU A 460 20.49 7.68 -15.98
C LEU A 460 21.42 8.30 -17.05
N GLY A 461 22.32 9.21 -16.64
CA GLY A 461 23.36 9.73 -17.52
C GLY A 461 23.76 11.17 -17.21
N ARG A 462 25.07 11.47 -17.29
CA ARG A 462 25.57 12.85 -17.21
C ARG A 462 25.27 13.57 -18.53
N PRO A 463 24.62 14.75 -18.54
CA PRO A 463 24.71 15.67 -19.66
C PRO A 463 26.09 16.34 -19.65
N ASP A 464 26.71 16.48 -20.82
CA ASP A 464 28.01 17.15 -20.94
C ASP A 464 27.93 18.65 -20.60
N GLY A 465 29.01 19.19 -20.01
CA GLY A 465 29.21 20.62 -19.81
C GLY A 465 28.68 21.24 -18.50
N VAL A 466 28.03 20.47 -17.62
CA VAL A 466 27.63 20.96 -16.29
C VAL A 466 28.79 20.83 -15.30
N GLN A 467 29.19 21.95 -14.66
CA GLN A 467 30.10 21.91 -13.51
C GLN A 467 29.33 21.58 -12.22
N TYR A 468 29.78 20.53 -11.53
CA TYR A 468 29.28 20.11 -10.23
C TYR A 468 30.04 20.87 -9.13
N LYS A 469 29.35 21.18 -8.03
CA LYS A 469 29.99 21.51 -6.76
C LYS A 469 29.92 20.26 -5.90
N ASP A 470 31.08 19.65 -5.65
CA ASP A 470 31.20 18.54 -4.69
C ASP A 470 31.19 19.09 -3.26
N GLU A 471 30.00 19.48 -2.79
CA GLU A 471 29.77 19.72 -1.36
C GLU A 471 29.70 18.34 -0.68
N GLU A 472 30.85 17.87 -0.17
CA GLU A 472 31.04 16.56 0.49
C GLU A 472 30.15 16.42 1.74
N VAL A 473 28.88 16.04 1.56
CA VAL A 473 28.02 15.66 2.69
C VAL A 473 28.50 14.32 3.25
N VAL A 474 29.17 14.38 4.40
CA VAL A 474 29.57 13.22 5.17
C VAL A 474 28.32 12.56 5.74
N LEU A 475 28.08 11.30 5.37
CA LEU A 475 27.00 10.50 5.93
C LEU A 475 27.44 9.82 7.22
N HIS A 476 26.68 10.00 8.30
CA HIS A 476 26.79 9.14 9.48
C HIS A 476 25.95 7.87 9.26
N ILE A 477 26.60 6.70 9.25
CA ILE A 477 25.95 5.41 9.02
C ILE A 477 25.52 4.80 10.37
N GLN A 478 24.23 4.86 10.67
CA GLN A 478 23.65 4.21 11.85
C GLN A 478 23.33 2.75 11.51
N ARG A 479 23.95 1.81 12.23
CA ARG A 479 23.59 0.39 12.18
C ARG A 479 22.34 0.13 13.01
N LEU A 480 21.41 -0.65 12.47
CA LEU A 480 20.11 -0.94 13.08
C LEU A 480 20.07 -2.39 13.59
N MET A 481 20.38 -3.37 12.73
CA MET A 481 20.46 -4.80 13.10
C MET A 481 21.32 -5.59 12.09
N PRO A 482 21.86 -6.77 12.45
CA PRO A 482 22.36 -7.74 11.48
C PRO A 482 21.22 -8.32 10.62
N VAL A 483 21.51 -8.59 9.36
CA VAL A 483 20.59 -9.27 8.42
C VAL A 483 20.31 -10.70 8.89
N GLU A 484 21.33 -11.36 9.42
CA GLU A 484 21.29 -12.75 9.91
C GLU A 484 20.51 -12.88 11.22
N ALA A 485 20.22 -11.76 11.91
CA ALA A 485 19.32 -11.73 13.07
C ALA A 485 17.84 -11.74 12.67
N MET A 486 17.51 -11.44 11.41
CA MET A 486 16.17 -11.68 10.87
C MET A 486 16.01 -13.18 10.60
N ARG A 487 14.99 -13.82 11.20
CA ARG A 487 14.71 -15.25 10.94
C ARG A 487 14.26 -15.53 9.50
N LEU A 488 13.86 -14.49 8.75
CA LEU A 488 13.45 -14.55 7.35
C LEU A 488 14.65 -14.64 6.39
N ARG A 489 15.10 -15.85 6.06
CA ARG A 489 16.21 -16.10 5.13
C ARG A 489 15.94 -15.56 3.71
N GLY A 490 16.90 -14.84 3.11
CA GLY A 490 16.88 -14.42 1.70
C GLY A 490 17.03 -12.91 1.50
N ARG A 491 17.75 -12.48 0.45
CA ARG A 491 18.08 -11.05 0.20
C ARG A 491 16.83 -10.16 0.05
N HIS A 492 15.76 -10.68 -0.56
CA HIS A 492 14.48 -9.97 -0.68
C HIS A 492 13.86 -9.60 0.67
N ASN A 493 14.10 -10.37 1.74
CA ASN A 493 13.57 -10.05 3.06
C ASN A 493 14.31 -8.87 3.69
N ALA A 494 15.60 -8.70 3.43
CA ALA A 494 16.32 -7.48 3.79
C ALA A 494 15.80 -6.26 3.03
N THR A 495 15.53 -6.39 1.72
CA THR A 495 14.89 -5.33 0.92
C THR A 495 13.51 -4.94 1.49
N ASN A 496 12.67 -5.92 1.83
CA ASN A 496 11.36 -5.71 2.47
C ASN A 496 11.49 -5.05 3.86
N ALA A 497 12.46 -5.48 4.67
CA ALA A 497 12.73 -4.90 5.99
C ALA A 497 13.15 -3.43 5.90
N LEU A 498 14.04 -3.08 4.96
CA LEU A 498 14.48 -1.71 4.73
C LEU A 498 13.31 -0.82 4.23
N ALA A 499 12.42 -1.35 3.39
CA ALA A 499 11.20 -0.65 2.99
C ALA A 499 10.23 -0.41 4.16
N ALA A 500 10.05 -1.40 5.04
CA ALA A 500 9.21 -1.27 6.24
C ALA A 500 9.78 -0.25 7.24
N LEU A 501 11.10 -0.28 7.47
CA LEU A 501 11.80 0.71 8.30
C LEU A 501 11.69 2.13 7.71
N ALA A 502 11.79 2.27 6.38
CA ALA A 502 11.64 3.56 5.69
C ALA A 502 10.21 4.10 5.65
N LEU A 503 9.19 3.26 5.89
CA LEU A 503 7.79 3.68 6.04
C LEU A 503 7.42 4.02 7.49
N ALA A 504 8.10 3.43 8.48
CA ALA A 504 7.73 3.53 9.89
C ALA A 504 8.55 4.52 10.74
N GLY A 505 9.75 4.92 10.30
CA GLY A 505 10.73 5.70 11.07
C GLY A 505 11.01 7.13 10.58
#